data_AF-A0A6H2F3S7-F1
#
_entry.id   AF-A0A6H2F3S7-F1
#
_cell.length_a   1.000
_cell.length_b   1.000
_cell.length_c   1.000
_cell.angle_alpha   90.00
_cell.angle_beta   90.00
_cell.angle_gamma   90.00
#
_symmetry.space_group_name_H-M   'P 1'
#
loop_
_entity.id
_entity.type
_entity.pdbx_description
1 polymer ?
#
loop_
_entity_poly.entity_id
_entity_poly.type
_entity_poly.pdbx_seq_one_letter_code
_entity_poly.pdbx_strand_id
1 'polypeptide(L)'
;MKIFSQLIKQRSKLESKMLNSVMLTKKENKNFEIIIKKTIRFNINVRYKIIEILEFYNNELFSINVYKNCQKRFAKTNNLFMNNIKKYYI
;
A
#
# COMPACT_ATOMS: atom_id res chain seq x y z
N MET A 1 -24.35 -4.94 5.46
CA MET A 1 -23.27 -4.30 4.67
C MET A 1 -21.88 -4.90 5.00
N LYS A 2 -21.57 -6.12 4.53
CA LYS A 2 -20.29 -6.81 4.85
C LYS A 2 -19.05 -6.23 4.14
N ILE A 3 -19.22 -5.56 2.99
CA ILE A 3 -18.12 -4.93 2.23
C ILE A 3 -17.63 -3.65 2.94
N PHE A 4 -18.53 -2.83 3.46
CA PHE A 4 -18.15 -1.60 4.16
C PHE A 4 -17.32 -1.88 5.42
N SER A 5 -17.67 -2.90 6.20
CA SER A 5 -16.87 -3.28 7.37
C SER A 5 -15.48 -3.79 6.98
N GLN A 6 -15.36 -4.50 5.84
CA GLN A 6 -14.05 -4.89 5.29
C GLN A 6 -13.24 -3.67 4.84
N LEU A 7 -13.85 -2.69 4.17
CA LEU A 7 -13.17 -1.46 3.76
C LEU A 7 -12.66 -0.65 4.96
N ILE A 8 -13.47 -0.52 6.01
CA ILE A 8 -13.07 0.15 7.27
C ILE A 8 -11.88 -0.59 7.90
N LYS A 9 -11.95 -1.93 8.01
CA LYS A 9 -10.86 -2.74 8.56
C LYS A 9 -9.56 -2.60 7.76
N GLN A 10 -9.64 -2.55 6.42
CA GLN A 10 -8.46 -2.33 5.58
C GLN A 10 -7.90 -0.92 5.77
N ARG A 11 -8.76 0.11 5.84
CA ARG A 11 -8.33 1.49 6.08
C ARG A 11 -7.56 1.62 7.40
N SER A 12 -8.09 1.11 8.50
CA SER A 12 -7.38 1.15 9.80
C SER A 12 -6.04 0.42 9.76
N LYS A 13 -5.96 -0.68 9.00
CA LYS A 13 -4.69 -1.40 8.76
C LYS A 13 -3.68 -0.58 7.95
N LEU A 14 -4.15 0.23 6.99
CA LEU A 14 -3.27 1.13 6.22
C LEU A 14 -2.80 2.31 7.06
N GLU A 15 -3.70 2.92 7.85
CA GLU A 15 -3.39 4.04 8.75
C GLU A 15 -2.33 3.66 9.79
N SER A 16 -2.48 2.50 10.46
CA SER A 16 -1.47 1.99 11.40
C SER A 16 -0.11 1.75 10.73
N LYS A 17 -0.09 1.25 9.49
CA LYS A 17 1.17 1.07 8.73
C LYS A 17 1.79 2.40 8.33
N MET A 18 0.97 3.39 7.96
CA MET A 18 1.41 4.75 7.65
C MET A 18 2.06 5.38 8.89
N LEU A 19 1.40 5.35 10.04
CA LEU A 19 1.94 5.88 11.30
C LEU A 19 3.28 5.25 11.67
N ASN A 20 3.38 3.92 11.58
CA ASN A 20 4.63 3.21 11.84
C ASN A 20 5.75 3.60 10.85
N SER A 21 5.42 3.77 9.58
CA SER A 21 6.37 4.20 8.55
C SER A 21 6.88 5.61 8.82
N VAL A 22 5.99 6.52 9.21
CA VAL A 22 6.31 7.89 9.63
C VAL A 22 7.22 7.89 10.87
N MET A 23 6.93 7.05 11.87
CA MET A 23 7.77 6.96 13.08
C MET A 23 9.19 6.46 12.77
N LEU A 24 9.33 5.54 11.81
CA LEU A 24 10.64 5.05 11.37
C LEU A 24 11.44 6.12 10.61
N THR A 25 10.79 6.88 9.72
CA THR A 25 11.46 7.91 8.90
C THR A 25 11.75 9.19 9.67
N LYS A 26 10.89 9.58 10.63
CA LYS A 26 11.07 10.79 11.43
C LYS A 26 12.33 10.73 12.31
N LYS A 27 12.76 9.53 12.72
CA LYS A 27 14.03 9.35 13.45
C LYS A 27 15.25 9.87 12.68
N GLU A 28 15.14 10.05 11.36
CA GLU A 28 16.26 10.47 10.53
C GLU A 28 16.23 11.97 10.15
N ASN A 29 15.26 12.75 10.63
CA ASN A 29 15.10 14.19 10.31
C ASN A 29 15.13 14.51 8.80
N LYS A 30 14.49 13.66 7.98
CA LYS A 30 14.40 13.85 6.52
C LYS A 30 12.99 14.30 6.13
N ASN A 31 12.86 15.07 5.05
CA ASN A 31 11.56 15.32 4.42
C ASN A 31 11.13 14.03 3.70
N PHE A 32 9.86 13.63 3.79
CA PHE A 32 9.41 12.39 3.17
C PHE A 32 7.96 12.46 2.69
N GLU A 33 7.64 11.63 1.69
CA GLU A 33 6.28 11.37 1.22
C GLU A 33 6.04 9.87 1.24
N ILE A 34 4.96 9.42 1.87
CA ILE A 34 4.60 8.02 1.95
C ILE A 34 3.27 7.81 1.26
N ILE A 35 3.21 6.82 0.36
CA ILE A 35 1.99 6.41 -0.32
C ILE A 35 1.73 4.95 0.05
N ILE A 36 0.54 4.67 0.58
CA ILE A 36 0.08 3.32 0.88
C ILE A 36 -1.28 3.13 0.21
N LYS A 37 -1.40 2.09 -0.61
CA LYS A 37 -2.62 1.79 -1.38
C LYS A 37 -2.98 0.31 -1.28
N LYS A 38 -4.27 0.04 -1.10
CA LYS A 38 -4.88 -1.28 -1.23
C LYS A 38 -5.92 -1.22 -2.33
N THR A 39 -5.94 -2.19 -3.23
CA THR A 39 -6.92 -2.26 -4.32
C THR A 39 -7.50 -3.66 -4.38
N ILE A 40 -8.81 -3.75 -4.18
CA ILE A 40 -9.59 -4.98 -4.31
C ILE A 40 -10.46 -4.79 -5.54
N ARG A 41 -10.31 -5.66 -6.54
CA ARG A 41 -11.07 -5.60 -7.81
C ARG A 41 -11.59 -6.99 -8.14
N PHE A 42 -12.80 -7.04 -8.67
CA PHE A 42 -13.36 -8.22 -9.33
C PHE A 42 -13.57 -7.88 -10.80
N ASN A 43 -13.25 -8.82 -11.69
CA ASN A 43 -13.45 -8.69 -13.12
C ASN A 43 -14.24 -9.90 -13.60
N ILE A 44 -15.34 -9.68 -14.33
CA ILE A 44 -16.21 -10.73 -14.85
C ILE A 44 -16.37 -10.49 -16.34
N ASN A 45 -15.95 -11.45 -17.16
CA ASN A 45 -16.19 -11.45 -18.59
C ASN A 45 -17.31 -12.44 -18.92
N VAL A 46 -18.32 -11.99 -19.66
CA VAL A 46 -19.47 -12.81 -20.06
C VAL A 46 -19.56 -12.80 -21.57
N ARG A 47 -19.61 -13.99 -22.18
CA ARG A 47 -19.81 -14.16 -23.62
C ARG A 47 -20.91 -15.18 -23.86
N TYR A 48 -21.84 -14.86 -24.78
CA TYR A 48 -23.01 -15.70 -25.07
C TYR A 48 -23.80 -16.13 -23.82
N LYS A 49 -23.96 -15.22 -22.85
CA LYS A 49 -24.63 -15.46 -21.55
C LYS A 49 -23.92 -16.48 -20.64
N ILE A 50 -22.68 -16.87 -20.96
CA ILE A 50 -21.84 -17.74 -20.14
C ILE A 50 -20.70 -16.90 -19.56
N ILE A 51 -20.39 -17.10 -18.28
CA ILE A 51 -19.21 -16.49 -17.65
C ILE A 51 -17.98 -17.20 -18.21
N GLU A 52 -17.16 -16.48 -18.99
CA GLU A 52 -15.90 -17.02 -19.51
C GLU A 52 -14.75 -16.81 -18.51
N ILE A 53 -14.71 -15.64 -17.87
CA ILE A 53 -13.61 -15.25 -16.99
C ILE A 53 -14.16 -14.63 -15.72
N LEU A 54 -13.62 -15.08 -14.59
CA LEU A 54 -13.86 -14.51 -13.27
C LEU A 54 -12.51 -14.34 -12.56
N GLU A 55 -12.08 -13.10 -12.38
CA GLU A 55 -10.79 -12.78 -11.76
C GLU A 55 -10.98 -11.93 -10.50
N PHE A 56 -10.23 -12.28 -9.46
CA PHE A 56 -10.17 -11.53 -8.21
C PHE A 56 -8.76 -10.98 -8.00
N TYR A 57 -8.67 -9.67 -7.82
CA TYR A 57 -7.43 -8.94 -7.59
C TYR A 57 -7.41 -8.37 -6.18
N ASN A 58 -6.26 -8.50 -5.51
CA ASN A 58 -6.07 -8.06 -4.14
C ASN A 58 -4.69 -7.42 -3.96
N ASN A 59 -4.49 -6.25 -4.58
CA ASN A 59 -3.18 -5.63 -4.72
C ASN A 59 -2.87 -4.69 -3.56
N GLU A 60 -1.62 -4.70 -3.12
CA GLU A 60 -1.06 -3.78 -2.14
C GLU A 60 0.09 -3.00 -2.77
N LEU A 61 0.25 -1.75 -2.36
CA LEU A 61 1.35 -0.90 -2.75
C LEU A 61 1.79 -0.06 -1.56
N PHE A 62 3.08 -0.08 -1.32
CA PHE A 62 3.81 0.85 -0.49
C PHE A 62 4.82 1.59 -1.35
N SER A 63 4.93 2.89 -1.18
CA SER A 63 6.09 3.61 -1.66
C SER A 63 6.46 4.75 -0.74
N ILE A 64 7.75 5.04 -0.68
CA ILE A 64 8.27 6.20 0.02
C ILE A 64 9.24 6.97 -0.86
N ASN A 65 9.10 8.29 -0.84
CA ASN A 65 10.13 9.23 -1.26
C ASN A 65 10.78 9.82 0.00
N VAL A 66 12.10 9.84 0.05
CA VAL A 66 12.87 10.50 1.11
C VAL A 66 13.77 11.53 0.48
N TYR A 67 13.76 12.75 1.02
CA TYR A 67 14.49 13.91 0.52
C TYR A 67 15.55 14.32 1.55
N LYS A 68 16.82 14.36 1.13
CA LYS A 68 17.95 14.82 1.95
C LYS A 68 18.94 15.58 1.07
N ASN A 69 19.35 16.78 1.47
CA ASN A 69 20.36 17.58 0.76
C ASN A 69 20.07 17.72 -0.76
N CYS A 70 18.82 18.03 -1.10
CA CYS A 70 18.32 18.11 -2.49
C CYS A 70 18.37 16.79 -3.29
N GLN A 71 18.71 15.66 -2.66
CA GLN A 71 18.65 14.33 -3.26
C GLN A 71 17.35 13.62 -2.88
N LYS A 72 16.73 12.96 -3.85
CA LYS A 72 15.53 12.13 -3.68
C LYS A 72 15.92 10.66 -3.74
N ARG A 73 15.55 9.89 -2.71
CA ARG A 73 15.60 8.42 -2.70
C ARG A 73 14.18 7.88 -2.75
N PHE A 74 13.97 6.84 -3.53
CA PHE A 74 12.67 6.21 -3.74
C PHE A 74 12.73 4.72 -3.43
N ALA A 75 11.70 4.22 -2.78
CA ALA A 75 11.48 2.80 -2.59
C ALA A 75 10.02 2.44 -2.81
N LYS A 76 9.79 1.25 -3.36
CA LYS A 76 8.47 0.71 -3.67
C LYS A 76 8.41 -0.77 -3.36
N THR A 77 7.31 -1.23 -2.77
CA THR A 77 7.05 -2.66 -2.60
C THR A 77 5.56 -2.93 -2.67
N ASN A 78 5.19 -4.11 -3.18
CA ASN A 78 3.81 -4.59 -3.12
C ASN A 78 3.55 -5.37 -1.82
N ASN A 79 4.54 -5.45 -0.93
CA ASN A 79 4.47 -6.20 0.30
C ASN A 79 4.54 -5.27 1.52
N LEU A 80 3.40 -5.09 2.18
CA LEU A 80 3.26 -4.21 3.33
C LEU A 80 3.70 -4.83 4.67
N PHE A 81 4.57 -5.85 4.70
CA PHE A 81 5.17 -6.35 5.95
C PHE A 81 6.23 -5.37 6.48
N MET A 82 6.17 -5.06 7.78
CA MET A 82 7.03 -4.06 8.44
C MET A 82 8.53 -4.31 8.27
N ASN A 83 8.94 -5.58 8.26
CA ASN A 83 10.34 -5.95 8.10
C ASN A 83 10.89 -5.58 6.72
N ASN A 84 10.03 -5.52 5.69
CA ASN A 84 10.43 -5.07 4.37
C ASN A 84 10.50 -3.54 4.29
N ILE A 85 9.61 -2.84 5.00
CA ILE A 85 9.54 -1.38 5.00
C ILE A 85 10.81 -0.77 5.65
N LYS A 86 11.33 -1.38 6.73
CA LYS A 86 12.58 -0.96 7.39
C LYS A 86 13.81 -0.94 6.47
N LYS A 87 13.89 -1.86 5.51
CA LYS A 87 15.04 -1.97 4.59
C LYS A 87 15.21 -0.76 3.67
N TYR A 88 14.18 0.06 3.55
CA TYR A 88 14.17 1.20 2.64
C TYR A 88 14.48 2.54 3.34
N TYR A 89 14.74 2.52 4.64
CA TYR A 89 15.05 3.70 5.44
C TYR A 89 16.53 3.83 5.79
N ILE A 90 17.24 2.70 5.91
CA ILE A 90 18.70 2.61 6.11
C ILE A 90 19.40 2.97 4.78
#